data_AF-A0A2D4NNA5-F1
#
_entry.id   AF-A0A2D4NNA5-F1
#
_cell.length_a   1.000
_cell.length_b   1.000
_cell.length_c   1.000
_cell.angle_alpha   90.00
_cell.angle_beta   90.00
_cell.angle_gamma   90.00
#
_symmetry.space_group_name_H-M   'P 1'
#
loop_
_entity.id
_entity.type
_entity.pdbx_description
1 polymer ?
#
loop_
_entity_poly.entity_id
_entity_poly.type
_entity_poly.pdbx_seq_one_letter_code
_entity_poly.pdbx_strand_id
1 'polypeptide(L)'
;EQVDWCPECTTEIPDAEEMKDWMTIGKKKLVIDDETEFCGKELIHSMLQCKTVFDVLSGEEMRRARTRSNPYEMIRGAFFLNRAAMKMANIDYVFDYMFTNPKDSHGKQLIKERSAELLYFADVCAGPGGFSEYVLWRRKWHAKGFGMTLKGPNDFKLEDFYAASSELFEPYYGEGGVEGDGDITRPENISAFQQFV
;
A
#
# COMPACT_ATOMS: atom_id res chain seq x y z
N GLU A 1 2.66 -15.69 10.86
CA GLU A 1 3.93 -14.94 10.95
C GLU A 1 4.06 -14.38 12.37
N GLN A 2 5.26 -14.02 12.82
CA GLN A 2 5.44 -13.31 14.10
C GLN A 2 5.54 -11.81 13.81
N VAL A 3 4.88 -11.00 14.63
CA VAL A 3 4.87 -9.54 14.52
C VAL A 3 5.68 -8.97 15.67
N ASP A 4 6.62 -8.10 15.36
CA ASP A 4 7.37 -7.30 16.32
C ASP A 4 7.09 -5.83 16.05
N TRP A 5 6.64 -5.10 17.07
CA TRP A 5 6.19 -3.72 16.94
C TRP A 5 7.28 -2.76 17.39
N CYS A 6 7.36 -1.58 16.76
CA CYS A 6 8.12 -0.49 17.34
C CYS A 6 7.61 -0.20 18.76
N PRO A 7 8.50 0.13 19.73
CA PRO A 7 8.07 0.57 21.04
C PRO A 7 7.11 1.75 20.96
N GLU A 8 6.20 1.85 21.93
CA GLU A 8 5.31 2.99 22.04
C GLU A 8 6.13 4.29 22.14
N CYS A 9 5.80 5.27 21.30
CA CYS A 9 6.49 6.55 21.30
C CYS A 9 6.11 7.34 22.56
N THR A 10 7.12 7.72 23.35
CA THR A 10 6.92 8.52 24.57
C THR A 10 7.27 9.99 24.40
N THR A 11 7.75 10.39 23.21
CA THR A 11 8.08 11.79 22.92
C THR A 11 6.84 12.53 22.42
N GLU A 12 6.83 13.86 22.61
CA GLU A 12 5.77 14.70 22.06
C GLU A 12 5.82 14.72 20.52
N ILE A 13 4.69 15.08 19.89
CA ILE A 13 4.64 15.27 18.44
C ILE A 13 5.40 16.56 18.12
N PRO A 14 6.43 16.53 17.24
CA PRO A 14 7.20 17.71 16.89
C PRO A 14 6.32 18.81 16.31
N ASP A 15 6.55 20.05 16.74
CA ASP A 15 5.86 21.21 16.21
C ASP A 15 6.63 21.88 15.05
N ALA A 16 6.05 22.94 14.49
CA ALA A 16 6.65 23.65 13.37
C ALA A 16 7.98 24.35 13.72
N GLU A 17 8.19 24.75 14.99
CA GLU A 17 9.44 25.39 15.41
C GLU A 17 10.53 24.35 15.61
N GLU A 18 10.22 23.18 16.18
CA GLU A 18 11.16 22.07 16.29
C GLU A 18 11.61 21.54 14.92
N MET A 19 10.66 21.38 13.98
CA MET A 19 10.93 20.83 12.64
C MET A 19 11.59 21.83 11.68
N LYS A 20 11.70 23.11 12.06
CA LYS A 20 12.15 24.21 11.20
C LYS A 20 13.51 23.96 10.53
N ASP A 21 14.43 23.32 11.25
CA ASP A 21 15.79 23.06 10.80
C ASP A 21 16.03 21.59 10.39
N TRP A 22 14.98 20.75 10.33
CA TRP A 22 15.12 19.32 9.99
C TRP A 22 15.37 19.08 8.49
N MET A 23 14.80 19.92 7.62
CA MET A 23 14.98 19.77 6.17
C MET A 23 16.38 20.21 5.77
N THR A 24 17.23 19.24 5.43
CA THR A 24 18.58 19.49 4.92
C THR A 24 18.63 19.32 3.40
N ILE A 25 19.19 20.31 2.69
CA ILE A 25 19.35 20.27 1.24
C ILE A 25 20.82 20.00 0.91
N GLY A 26 21.06 18.89 0.20
CA GLY A 26 22.39 18.45 -0.20
C GLY A 26 22.51 18.17 -1.71
N LYS A 27 23.67 17.65 -2.11
CA LYS A 27 23.85 17.14 -3.48
C LYS A 27 23.00 15.89 -3.69
N LYS A 28 22.42 15.74 -4.88
CA LYS A 28 21.71 14.51 -5.27
C LYS A 28 22.67 13.32 -5.17
N LYS A 29 22.40 12.41 -4.22
CA LYS A 29 23.13 11.16 -4.04
C LYS A 29 22.48 10.06 -4.88
N LEU A 30 23.28 9.36 -5.68
CA LEU A 30 22.86 8.23 -6.52
C LEU A 30 23.62 6.94 -6.16
N VAL A 31 24.17 6.91 -4.94
CA VAL A 31 25.02 5.85 -4.39
C VAL A 31 24.31 5.29 -3.17
N ILE A 32 24.21 3.96 -3.05
CA ILE A 32 23.44 3.26 -2.00
C ILE A 32 24.30 2.31 -1.16
N ASP A 33 25.48 1.91 -1.64
CA ASP A 33 26.36 0.94 -0.96
C ASP A 33 27.01 1.50 0.31
N ASP A 34 27.03 2.83 0.46
CA ASP A 34 27.51 3.54 1.64
C ASP A 34 26.40 3.91 2.65
N GLU A 35 25.14 3.55 2.42
CA GLU A 35 24.01 3.86 3.33
C GLU A 35 23.95 2.93 4.56
N THR A 36 24.97 3.00 5.42
CA THR A 36 25.17 2.03 6.52
C THR A 36 24.72 2.52 7.91
N GLU A 37 24.03 3.66 8.01
CA GLU A 37 23.61 4.25 9.30
C GLU A 37 22.72 3.30 10.12
N PHE A 38 21.84 2.56 9.44
CA PHE A 38 20.89 1.65 10.09
C PHE A 38 21.05 0.19 9.64
N CYS A 39 22.16 -0.16 8.98
CA CYS A 39 22.43 -1.51 8.51
C CYS A 39 23.94 -1.77 8.40
N GLY A 40 24.38 -2.95 8.88
CA GLY A 40 25.79 -3.33 8.81
C GLY A 40 26.33 -3.34 7.38
N LYS A 41 27.52 -2.78 7.19
CA LYS A 41 28.18 -2.63 5.87
C LYS A 41 28.29 -3.93 5.11
N GLU A 42 28.70 -5.00 5.79
CA GLU A 42 28.87 -6.32 5.21
C GLU A 42 27.54 -6.88 4.67
N LEU A 43 26.43 -6.59 5.37
CA LEU A 43 25.11 -7.05 4.97
C LEU A 43 24.59 -6.31 3.73
N ILE A 44 24.71 -4.98 3.69
CA ILE A 44 24.35 -4.18 2.49
C ILE A 44 25.15 -4.64 1.29
N HIS A 45 26.48 -4.72 1.43
CA HIS A 45 27.34 -5.11 0.33
C HIS A 45 27.02 -6.52 -0.17
N SER A 46 26.82 -7.48 0.74
CA SER A 46 26.45 -8.85 0.37
C SER A 46 25.09 -8.89 -0.36
N MET A 47 24.09 -8.14 0.12
CA MET A 47 22.77 -8.06 -0.50
C MET A 47 22.83 -7.43 -1.90
N LEU A 48 23.58 -6.35 -2.08
CA LEU A 48 23.77 -5.71 -3.37
C LEU A 48 24.49 -6.65 -4.35
N GLN A 49 25.57 -7.30 -3.92
CA GLN A 49 26.28 -8.30 -4.72
C GLN A 49 25.34 -9.42 -5.18
N CYS A 50 24.52 -9.96 -4.27
CA CYS A 50 23.52 -10.98 -4.60
C CYS A 50 22.49 -10.50 -5.64
N LYS A 51 22.11 -9.22 -5.65
CA LYS A 51 21.22 -8.66 -6.66
C LYS A 51 21.91 -8.54 -8.03
N THR A 52 23.14 -8.04 -8.05
CA THR A 52 23.93 -7.84 -9.27
C THR A 52 24.26 -9.15 -9.99
N VAL A 53 24.30 -10.29 -9.31
CA VAL A 53 24.44 -11.63 -9.94
C VAL A 53 23.38 -11.86 -11.04
N PHE A 54 22.20 -11.26 -10.92
CA PHE A 54 21.12 -11.42 -11.90
C PHE A 54 21.22 -10.47 -13.10
N ASP A 55 22.12 -9.49 -13.12
CA ASP A 55 22.22 -8.49 -14.19
C ASP A 55 22.61 -9.09 -15.55
N VAL A 56 23.25 -10.27 -15.53
CA VAL A 56 23.63 -11.02 -16.74
C VAL A 56 22.58 -12.03 -17.19
N LEU A 57 21.51 -12.26 -16.40
CA LEU A 57 20.45 -13.22 -16.72
C LEU A 57 19.28 -12.55 -17.42
N SER A 58 18.58 -13.29 -18.29
CA SER A 58 17.34 -12.79 -18.86
C SER A 58 16.24 -12.71 -17.79
N GLY A 59 15.37 -11.71 -17.91
CA GLY A 59 14.25 -11.55 -16.97
C GLY A 59 13.31 -12.75 -16.93
N GLU A 60 13.16 -13.49 -18.03
CA GLU A 60 12.31 -14.69 -18.06
C GLU A 60 12.94 -15.86 -17.28
N GLU A 61 14.23 -16.12 -17.48
CA GLU A 61 14.95 -17.17 -16.75
C GLU A 61 14.94 -16.90 -15.23
N MET A 62 15.20 -15.65 -14.84
CA MET A 62 15.11 -15.21 -13.44
C MET A 62 13.70 -15.45 -12.86
N ARG A 63 12.64 -15.08 -13.60
CA ARG A 63 11.25 -15.30 -13.16
C ARG A 63 10.88 -16.77 -13.05
N ARG A 64 11.36 -17.63 -13.95
CA ARG A 64 11.15 -19.09 -13.88
C ARG A 64 11.83 -19.68 -12.64
N ALA A 65 13.06 -19.29 -12.35
CA ALA A 65 13.77 -19.70 -11.14
C ALA A 65 13.02 -19.24 -9.87
N ARG A 66 12.66 -17.94 -9.80
CA ARG A 66 11.87 -17.35 -8.70
C ARG A 66 10.58 -18.13 -8.42
N THR A 67 9.86 -18.52 -9.47
CA THR A 67 8.57 -19.24 -9.36
C THR A 67 8.76 -20.62 -8.74
N ARG A 68 9.89 -21.28 -8.97
CA ARG A 68 10.20 -22.60 -8.39
C ARG A 68 10.79 -22.51 -6.99
N SER A 69 11.51 -21.43 -6.68
CA SER A 69 12.21 -21.27 -5.39
C SER A 69 11.35 -20.67 -4.29
N ASN A 70 10.31 -19.91 -4.63
CA ASN A 70 9.44 -19.26 -3.65
C ASN A 70 8.41 -20.27 -3.09
N PRO A 71 8.51 -20.68 -1.80
CA PRO A 71 7.57 -21.65 -1.22
C PRO A 71 6.13 -21.13 -1.16
N TYR A 72 5.92 -19.82 -1.25
CA TYR A 72 4.60 -19.18 -1.20
C TYR A 72 4.01 -18.88 -2.59
N GLU A 73 4.69 -19.26 -3.68
CA GLU A 73 4.30 -18.85 -5.03
C GLU A 73 2.90 -19.33 -5.43
N MET A 74 2.45 -20.48 -4.92
CA MET A 74 1.15 -21.05 -5.28
C MET A 74 -0.06 -20.30 -4.72
N ILE A 75 0.13 -19.37 -3.77
CA ILE A 75 -0.96 -18.50 -3.27
C ILE A 75 -1.52 -17.64 -4.42
N ARG A 76 -0.63 -17.04 -5.22
CA ARG A 76 -0.97 -16.15 -6.34
C ARG A 76 -2.01 -15.11 -5.94
N GLY A 77 -3.04 -14.91 -6.78
CA GLY A 77 -4.16 -14.01 -6.52
C GLY A 77 -5.42 -14.74 -6.06
N ALA A 78 -5.39 -16.07 -5.91
CA ALA A 78 -6.59 -16.89 -5.71
C ALA A 78 -7.72 -16.52 -6.70
N PHE A 79 -8.84 -16.00 -6.20
CA PHE A 79 -9.99 -15.53 -6.99
C PHE A 79 -10.03 -14.00 -7.18
N PHE A 80 -9.02 -13.28 -6.69
CA PHE A 80 -8.86 -11.84 -6.87
C PHE A 80 -8.11 -11.52 -8.17
N LEU A 81 -8.22 -10.27 -8.62
CA LEU A 81 -7.63 -9.79 -9.88
C LEU A 81 -6.10 -9.91 -9.92
N ASN A 82 -5.42 -9.79 -8.78
CA ASN A 82 -3.97 -9.95 -8.70
C ASN A 82 -3.48 -10.45 -7.33
N ARG A 83 -2.18 -10.73 -7.26
CA ARG A 83 -1.50 -11.18 -6.03
C ARG A 83 -1.45 -10.13 -4.92
N ALA A 84 -1.71 -8.85 -5.22
CA ALA A 84 -1.70 -7.79 -4.21
C ALA A 84 -2.90 -7.92 -3.27
N ALA A 85 -4.09 -8.28 -3.77
CA ALA A 85 -5.26 -8.56 -2.92
C ALA A 85 -4.95 -9.59 -1.81
N MET A 86 -4.20 -10.64 -2.16
CA MET A 86 -3.76 -11.66 -1.20
C MET A 86 -2.76 -11.14 -0.15
N LYS A 87 -1.99 -10.08 -0.45
CA LYS A 87 -1.18 -9.40 0.56
C LYS A 87 -2.08 -8.72 1.57
N MET A 88 -3.10 -7.99 1.12
CA MET A 88 -4.07 -7.36 2.01
C MET A 88 -4.81 -8.39 2.86
N ALA A 89 -5.22 -9.51 2.27
CA ALA A 89 -5.83 -10.63 2.99
C ALA A 89 -4.91 -11.22 4.07
N ASN A 90 -3.62 -11.38 3.76
CA ASN A 90 -2.63 -11.91 4.69
C ASN A 90 -2.36 -10.93 5.84
N ILE A 91 -2.09 -9.65 5.54
CA ILE A 91 -1.81 -8.66 6.59
C ILE A 91 -3.04 -8.37 7.44
N ASP A 92 -4.24 -8.30 6.85
CA ASP A 92 -5.47 -8.10 7.63
C ASP A 92 -5.71 -9.25 8.62
N TYR A 93 -5.38 -10.49 8.25
CA TYR A 93 -5.39 -11.61 9.19
C TYR A 93 -4.29 -11.51 10.26
N VAL A 94 -3.05 -11.21 9.86
CA VAL A 94 -1.89 -11.11 10.78
C VAL A 94 -2.08 -10.00 11.82
N PHE A 95 -2.79 -8.93 11.46
CA PHE A 95 -3.07 -7.79 12.33
C PHE A 95 -4.51 -7.79 12.86
N ASP A 96 -5.06 -8.95 13.18
CA ASP A 96 -6.35 -9.13 13.89
C ASP A 96 -7.53 -8.36 13.28
N TYR A 97 -7.57 -8.30 11.95
CA TYR A 97 -8.57 -7.60 11.14
C TYR A 97 -8.63 -6.08 11.40
N MET A 98 -7.52 -5.44 11.79
CA MET A 98 -7.52 -4.01 12.10
C MET A 98 -8.00 -3.12 10.93
N PHE A 99 -7.90 -3.59 9.68
CA PHE A 99 -8.32 -2.82 8.51
C PHE A 99 -9.79 -3.03 8.18
N THR A 100 -10.28 -4.26 8.27
CA THR A 100 -11.68 -4.59 7.93
C THR A 100 -12.63 -4.61 9.14
N ASN A 101 -12.11 -4.57 10.36
CA ASN A 101 -12.86 -4.48 11.60
C ASN A 101 -12.13 -3.63 12.64
N PRO A 102 -11.93 -2.33 12.37
CA PRO A 102 -11.15 -1.46 13.24
C PRO A 102 -11.82 -1.31 14.62
N LYS A 103 -10.97 -1.22 15.65
CA LYS A 103 -11.37 -1.06 17.06
C LYS A 103 -10.75 0.21 17.64
N ASP A 104 -11.42 0.80 18.62
CA ASP A 104 -10.83 1.85 19.45
C ASP A 104 -9.75 1.31 20.41
N SER A 105 -9.11 2.20 21.15
CA SER A 105 -8.08 1.86 22.15
C SER A 105 -8.61 0.99 23.31
N HIS A 106 -9.93 0.86 23.47
CA HIS A 106 -10.57 -0.02 24.43
C HIS A 106 -10.98 -1.37 23.82
N GLY A 107 -10.63 -1.62 22.55
CA GLY A 107 -10.95 -2.85 21.83
C GLY A 107 -12.39 -2.94 21.34
N LYS A 108 -13.16 -1.85 21.41
CA LYS A 108 -14.54 -1.80 20.93
C LYS A 108 -14.55 -1.50 19.43
N GLN A 109 -15.32 -2.28 18.68
CA GLN A 109 -15.49 -2.09 17.24
C GLN A 109 -16.02 -0.69 16.93
N LEU A 110 -15.37 0.01 15.99
CA LEU A 110 -15.80 1.33 15.54
C LEU A 110 -17.06 1.26 14.68
N ILE A 111 -17.27 0.13 13.99
CA ILE A 111 -18.37 -0.06 13.04
C ILE A 111 -19.15 -1.29 13.44
N LYS A 112 -20.45 -1.11 13.72
CA LYS A 112 -21.31 -2.23 14.12
C LYS A 112 -21.81 -2.97 12.89
N GLU A 113 -21.60 -4.28 12.80
CA GLU A 113 -22.02 -5.09 11.64
C GLU A 113 -23.53 -5.06 11.33
N ARG A 114 -24.36 -4.67 12.31
CA ARG A 114 -25.82 -4.58 12.19
C ARG A 114 -26.34 -3.15 12.08
N SER A 115 -25.46 -2.14 12.09
CA SER A 115 -25.84 -0.75 11.80
C SER A 115 -25.67 -0.47 10.30
N ALA A 116 -26.29 0.60 9.82
CA ALA A 116 -26.05 1.11 8.47
C ALA A 116 -24.73 1.93 8.37
N GLU A 117 -23.82 1.80 9.34
CA GLU A 117 -22.55 2.51 9.33
C GLU A 117 -21.60 1.86 8.31
N LEU A 118 -20.94 2.68 7.50
CA LEU A 118 -20.00 2.23 6.48
C LEU A 118 -18.56 2.30 6.99
N LEU A 119 -17.75 1.32 6.58
CA LEU A 119 -16.29 1.42 6.65
C LEU A 119 -15.78 2.30 5.53
N TYR A 120 -15.21 3.45 5.89
CA TYR A 120 -14.51 4.31 4.94
C TYR A 120 -13.03 3.93 4.88
N PHE A 121 -12.49 3.84 3.67
CA PHE A 121 -11.07 3.59 3.45
C PHE A 121 -10.58 4.33 2.19
N ALA A 122 -9.27 4.52 2.10
CA ALA A 122 -8.62 5.08 0.94
C ALA A 122 -7.55 4.13 0.39
N ASP A 123 -7.38 4.07 -0.93
CA ASP A 123 -6.39 3.24 -1.62
C ASP A 123 -5.64 4.09 -2.66
N VAL A 124 -4.40 4.47 -2.35
CA VAL A 124 -3.61 5.41 -3.14
C VAL A 124 -2.39 4.71 -3.74
N CYS A 125 -2.00 5.09 -4.96
CA CYS A 125 -0.98 4.38 -5.76
C CYS A 125 -1.40 2.92 -6.04
N ALA A 126 -2.70 2.72 -6.26
CA ALA A 126 -3.36 1.44 -6.04
C ALA A 126 -3.73 0.67 -7.30
N GLY A 127 -3.57 1.24 -8.49
CA GLY A 127 -3.96 0.56 -9.72
C GLY A 127 -3.25 -0.80 -9.88
N PRO A 128 -3.97 -1.87 -10.27
CA PRO A 128 -5.36 -1.90 -10.74
C PRO A 128 -6.46 -2.04 -9.66
N GLY A 129 -6.15 -2.02 -8.37
CA GLY A 129 -7.14 -1.98 -7.27
C GLY A 129 -7.26 -3.25 -6.42
N GLY A 130 -6.25 -4.13 -6.40
CA GLY A 130 -6.34 -5.42 -5.69
C GLY A 130 -6.55 -5.29 -4.17
N PHE A 131 -6.00 -4.26 -3.51
CA PHE A 131 -6.23 -4.04 -2.08
C PHE A 131 -7.69 -3.66 -1.81
N SER A 132 -8.22 -2.72 -2.59
CA SER A 132 -9.63 -2.34 -2.57
C SER A 132 -10.56 -3.53 -2.84
N GLU A 133 -10.25 -4.38 -3.82
CA GLU A 133 -11.04 -5.59 -4.11
C GLU A 133 -11.16 -6.49 -2.88
N TYR A 134 -10.07 -6.70 -2.13
CA TYR A 134 -10.10 -7.46 -0.88
C TYR A 134 -11.02 -6.82 0.17
N VAL A 135 -10.88 -5.52 0.42
CA VAL A 135 -11.67 -4.81 1.45
C VAL A 135 -13.16 -4.86 1.11
N LEU A 136 -13.50 -4.56 -0.14
CA LEU A 136 -14.89 -4.59 -0.61
C LEU A 136 -15.45 -6.02 -0.66
N TRP A 137 -14.66 -7.04 -0.99
CA TRP A 137 -15.10 -8.43 -0.90
C TRP A 137 -15.41 -8.82 0.56
N ARG A 138 -14.53 -8.44 1.49
CA ARG A 138 -14.68 -8.77 2.91
C ARG A 138 -15.89 -8.06 3.53
N ARG A 139 -16.06 -6.76 3.23
CA ARG A 139 -17.08 -5.90 3.85
C ARG A 139 -18.37 -5.80 3.05
N LYS A 140 -18.36 -6.25 1.81
CA LYS A 140 -19.49 -6.16 0.89
C LYS A 140 -19.96 -4.70 0.82
N TRP A 141 -21.26 -4.49 0.99
CA TRP A 141 -21.91 -3.19 0.97
C TRP A 141 -21.65 -2.31 2.21
N HIS A 142 -21.00 -2.83 3.26
CA HIS A 142 -20.66 -2.07 4.47
C HIS A 142 -19.32 -1.35 4.38
N ALA A 143 -18.87 -0.99 3.18
CA ALA A 143 -17.66 -0.21 2.97
C ALA A 143 -17.84 0.77 1.81
N LYS A 144 -17.16 1.90 1.89
CA LYS A 144 -17.02 2.90 0.83
C LYS A 144 -15.52 3.23 0.71
N GLY A 145 -14.96 2.96 -0.45
CA GLY A 145 -13.57 3.23 -0.76
C GLY A 145 -13.39 4.44 -1.66
N PHE A 146 -12.27 5.13 -1.48
CA PHE A 146 -11.84 6.23 -2.34
C PHE A 146 -10.44 5.95 -2.85
N GLY A 147 -10.18 6.19 -4.14
CA GLY A 147 -8.91 5.81 -4.75
C GLY A 147 -8.25 6.90 -5.55
N MET A 148 -6.93 6.98 -5.51
CA MET A 148 -6.14 7.82 -6.42
C MET A 148 -4.94 7.03 -6.95
N THR A 149 -4.78 6.96 -8.27
CA THR A 149 -3.64 6.30 -8.90
C THR A 149 -3.32 6.97 -10.22
N LEU A 150 -2.10 6.80 -10.73
CA LEU A 150 -1.72 7.35 -12.02
C LEU A 150 -2.59 6.76 -13.14
N LYS A 151 -3.12 7.63 -14.00
CA LYS A 151 -3.79 7.18 -15.22
C LYS A 151 -2.82 6.44 -16.15
N GLY A 152 -3.40 5.58 -17.00
CA GLY A 152 -2.68 4.88 -18.05
C GLY A 152 -2.75 3.35 -17.91
N PRO A 153 -1.71 2.61 -18.34
CA PRO A 153 -1.78 1.14 -18.40
C PRO A 153 -2.01 0.43 -17.06
N ASN A 154 -1.66 1.09 -15.96
CA ASN A 154 -1.76 0.58 -14.60
C ASN A 154 -2.86 1.30 -13.80
N ASP A 155 -3.83 1.92 -14.47
CA ASP A 155 -4.99 2.54 -13.81
C ASP A 155 -5.88 1.50 -13.11
N PHE A 156 -6.85 1.95 -12.32
CA PHE A 156 -7.88 1.10 -11.74
C PHE A 156 -8.62 0.31 -12.82
N LYS A 157 -8.85 -0.98 -12.56
CA LYS A 157 -9.64 -1.87 -13.41
C LYS A 157 -10.83 -2.36 -12.62
N LEU A 158 -11.77 -1.46 -12.38
CA LEU A 158 -12.92 -1.70 -11.52
C LEU A 158 -13.87 -2.75 -12.11
N GLU A 159 -13.93 -2.83 -13.43
CA GLU A 159 -14.63 -3.87 -14.19
C GLU A 159 -14.02 -5.27 -14.01
N ASP A 160 -12.75 -5.35 -13.63
CA ASP A 160 -12.03 -6.61 -13.39
C ASP A 160 -12.15 -7.05 -11.91
N PHE A 161 -12.94 -6.38 -11.07
CA PHE A 161 -13.19 -6.84 -9.70
C PHE A 161 -14.06 -8.09 -9.76
N TYR A 162 -13.46 -9.24 -9.48
CA TYR A 162 -14.12 -10.54 -9.51
C TYR A 162 -14.96 -10.78 -8.26
N ALA A 163 -14.54 -10.19 -7.14
CA ALA A 163 -15.02 -10.54 -5.82
C ALA A 163 -15.88 -9.45 -5.15
N ALA A 164 -16.02 -8.27 -5.76
CA ALA A 164 -16.68 -7.12 -5.15
C ALA A 164 -17.39 -6.21 -6.16
N SER A 165 -18.44 -5.51 -5.72
CA SER A 165 -19.05 -4.43 -6.53
C SER A 165 -18.18 -3.19 -6.47
N SER A 166 -17.81 -2.67 -7.64
CA SER A 166 -17.05 -1.43 -7.78
C SER A 166 -17.88 -0.17 -7.49
N GLU A 167 -19.21 -0.26 -7.41
CA GLU A 167 -20.08 0.89 -7.08
C GLU A 167 -19.77 1.51 -5.71
N LEU A 168 -19.11 0.74 -4.84
CA LEU A 168 -18.69 1.14 -3.51
C LEU A 168 -17.29 1.74 -3.50
N PHE A 169 -16.68 1.96 -4.66
CA PHE A 169 -15.35 2.52 -4.82
C PHE A 169 -15.39 3.71 -5.78
N GLU A 170 -14.79 4.83 -5.37
CA GLU A 170 -14.81 6.05 -6.15
C GLU A 170 -13.38 6.52 -6.47
N PRO A 171 -12.92 6.31 -7.72
CA PRO A 171 -11.65 6.87 -8.18
C PRO A 171 -11.73 8.40 -8.31
N TYR A 172 -10.69 9.08 -7.87
CA TYR A 172 -10.52 10.52 -7.96
C TYR A 172 -9.05 10.83 -8.28
N TYR A 173 -8.81 11.57 -9.36
CA TYR A 173 -7.48 11.74 -9.95
C TYR A 173 -6.85 13.11 -9.64
N GLY A 174 -7.27 13.75 -8.55
CA GLY A 174 -6.71 15.01 -8.07
C GLY A 174 -7.39 16.24 -8.65
N GLU A 175 -6.62 17.25 -9.03
CA GLU A 175 -7.13 18.48 -9.65
C GLU A 175 -7.88 18.14 -10.95
N GLY A 176 -9.13 18.61 -11.08
CA GLY A 176 -10.02 18.23 -12.17
C GLY A 176 -10.82 16.94 -11.93
N GLY A 177 -10.72 16.34 -10.75
CA GLY A 177 -11.52 15.20 -10.32
C GLY A 177 -11.28 13.96 -11.19
N VAL A 178 -12.32 13.48 -11.86
CA VAL A 178 -12.22 12.29 -12.74
C VAL A 178 -11.31 12.53 -13.96
N GLU A 179 -11.09 13.79 -14.36
CA GLU A 179 -10.26 14.16 -15.50
C GLU A 179 -8.78 14.39 -15.14
N GLY A 180 -8.42 14.37 -13.85
CA GLY A 180 -7.04 14.54 -13.39
C GLY A 180 -6.09 13.42 -13.84
N ASP A 181 -4.80 13.58 -13.53
CA ASP A 181 -3.73 12.63 -13.88
C ASP A 181 -3.47 11.57 -12.79
N GLY A 182 -3.92 11.83 -11.56
CA GLY A 182 -3.73 10.98 -10.39
C GLY A 182 -2.31 10.94 -9.85
N ASP A 183 -1.47 11.93 -10.20
CA ASP A 183 -0.11 12.03 -9.70
C ASP A 183 -0.09 12.56 -8.24
N ILE A 184 0.15 11.65 -7.29
CA ILE A 184 0.21 11.97 -5.85
C ILE A 184 1.34 12.94 -5.51
N THR A 185 2.34 13.14 -6.38
CA THR A 185 3.47 14.01 -6.09
C THR A 185 3.15 15.50 -6.31
N ARG A 186 2.00 15.80 -6.93
CA ARG A 186 1.55 17.18 -7.19
C ARG A 186 0.77 17.74 -5.99
N PRO A 187 1.17 18.89 -5.42
CA PRO A 187 0.47 19.51 -4.28
C PRO A 187 -1.02 19.76 -4.53
N GLU A 188 -1.37 20.13 -5.77
CA GLU A 188 -2.76 20.37 -6.16
C GLU A 188 -3.61 19.10 -6.06
N ASN A 189 -3.05 17.96 -6.49
CA ASN A 189 -3.71 16.66 -6.41
C ASN A 189 -3.85 16.17 -4.98
N ILE A 190 -2.80 16.35 -4.15
CA ILE A 190 -2.85 16.02 -2.72
C ILE A 190 -3.99 16.79 -2.05
N SER A 191 -4.05 18.10 -2.27
CA SER A 191 -5.06 18.98 -1.69
C SER A 191 -6.47 18.63 -2.18
N ALA A 192 -6.62 18.37 -3.49
CA ALA A 192 -7.90 18.02 -4.08
C ALA A 192 -8.44 16.67 -3.59
N PHE A 193 -7.59 15.64 -3.49
CA PHE A 193 -8.00 14.34 -2.97
C PHE A 193 -8.33 14.41 -1.47
N GLN A 194 -7.57 15.17 -0.68
CA GLN A 194 -7.88 15.42 0.74
C GLN A 194 -9.24 16.10 0.93
N GLN A 195 -9.62 17.05 0.07
CA GLN A 195 -10.92 17.72 0.16
C GLN A 195 -12.10 16.84 -0.27
N PHE A 196 -11.83 15.87 -1.14
CA PHE A 196 -12.83 14.96 -1.66
C PHE A 196 -13.24 13.86 -0.66
N VAL A 197 -12.28 13.35 0.12
CA VAL A 197 -12.47 12.30 1.15
C VAL A 197 -13.00 12.89 2.45
#